data_AF-A0AAJ5IP28-F1
#
_entry.id   AF-A0AAJ5IP28-F1
#
_cell.length_a   1.000
_cell.length_b   1.000
_cell.length_c   1.000
_cell.angle_alpha   90.00
_cell.angle_beta   90.00
_cell.angle_gamma   90.00
#
_symmetry.space_group_name_H-M   'P 1'
#
loop_
_entity.id
_entity.type
_entity.pdbx_description
1 polymer ?
#
loop_
_entity_poly.entity_id
_entity_poly.type
_entity_poly.pdbx_seq_one_letter_code
_entity_poly.pdbx_strand_id
1 'polypeptide(L)'
;MAAKALTKKIIADLEKYITQTTSLKIACGCAGVPSSTFYAWQKAAKEVEEEGKDESDLTKDEALLLEFLERIDLAKAKSCKPAIDAVMKAIKSGDANQAARLLSRRMPEEFGDWNRKEVTIRQETTEESSTGIALIPSMSTDNDLDKLLQQQQSEALLLAKTKTSELS
;
A
#
# COMPACT_ATOMS: atom_id res chain seq x y z
N MET A 1 -22.26 -4.23 22.51
CA MET A 1 -22.81 -5.13 21.47
C MET A 1 -21.98 -6.39 21.47
N ALA A 2 -22.59 -7.54 21.76
CA ALA A 2 -21.88 -8.82 21.77
C ALA A 2 -21.51 -9.21 20.34
N ALA A 3 -20.31 -8.82 19.91
CA ALA A 3 -19.64 -9.51 18.82
C ALA A 3 -19.64 -10.99 19.21
N LYS A 4 -20.19 -11.87 18.37
CA LYS A 4 -19.97 -13.31 18.51
C LYS A 4 -18.50 -13.51 18.83
N ALA A 5 -18.15 -14.20 19.92
CA ALA A 5 -16.76 -14.50 20.23
C ALA A 5 -16.14 -15.18 19.00
N LEU A 6 -15.00 -14.66 18.53
CA LEU A 6 -14.23 -15.31 17.48
C LEU A 6 -13.89 -16.71 17.97
N THR A 7 -14.10 -17.73 17.14
CA THR A 7 -13.81 -19.12 17.51
C THR A 7 -12.98 -19.79 16.43
N LYS A 8 -12.19 -20.80 16.82
CA LYS A 8 -11.37 -21.58 15.87
C LYS A 8 -12.19 -22.18 14.72
N LYS A 9 -13.45 -22.54 14.98
CA LYS A 9 -14.37 -23.02 13.93
C LYS A 9 -14.67 -21.93 12.90
N ILE A 10 -14.99 -20.72 13.34
CA ILE A 10 -15.24 -19.58 12.45
C ILE A 10 -13.99 -19.25 11.64
N ILE A 11 -12.81 -19.27 12.27
CA ILE A 11 -11.52 -19.05 11.57
C ILE A 11 -11.33 -20.09 10.46
N ALA A 12 -11.54 -21.37 10.77
CA ALA A 12 -11.41 -22.45 9.78
C ALA A 12 -12.43 -22.34 8.63
N ASP A 13 -13.67 -21.96 8.92
CA ASP A 13 -14.70 -21.75 7.89
C ASP A 13 -14.34 -20.55 6.99
N LEU A 14 -13.87 -19.45 7.58
CA LEU A 14 -13.40 -18.29 6.82
C LEU A 14 -12.18 -18.62 5.96
N GLU A 15 -11.19 -19.33 6.51
CA GLU A 15 -10.01 -19.81 5.78
C GLU A 15 -10.46 -20.60 4.54
N LYS A 16 -11.31 -21.61 4.75
CA LYS A 16 -11.87 -22.44 3.67
C LYS A 16 -12.54 -21.60 2.59
N TYR A 17 -13.46 -20.71 2.93
CA TYR A 17 -14.19 -19.96 1.89
C TYR A 17 -13.32 -18.89 1.21
N ILE A 18 -12.38 -18.26 1.92
CA ILE A 18 -11.46 -17.28 1.32
C ILE A 18 -10.52 -17.93 0.31
N THR A 19 -10.11 -19.19 0.53
CA THR A 19 -9.33 -19.92 -0.49
C THR A 19 -10.12 -20.20 -1.78
N GLN A 20 -11.45 -20.22 -1.72
CA GLN A 20 -12.33 -20.57 -2.84
C GLN A 20 -12.80 -19.36 -3.65
N THR A 21 -12.76 -18.15 -3.09
CA THR A 21 -13.27 -16.95 -3.77
C THR A 21 -12.39 -15.72 -3.59
N THR A 22 -12.40 -14.88 -4.62
CA THR A 22 -11.71 -13.59 -4.62
C THR A 22 -12.49 -12.52 -3.84
N SER A 23 -13.77 -12.75 -3.51
CA SER A 23 -14.62 -11.81 -2.77
C SER A 23 -14.70 -12.15 -1.28
N LEU A 24 -14.08 -11.31 -0.44
CA LEU A 24 -14.16 -11.44 1.02
C LEU A 24 -15.60 -11.34 1.53
N LYS A 25 -16.44 -10.51 0.90
CA LYS A 25 -17.86 -10.38 1.26
C LYS A 25 -18.62 -11.70 1.07
N ILE A 26 -18.38 -12.40 -0.04
CA ILE A 26 -18.99 -13.72 -0.30
C ILE A 26 -18.46 -14.75 0.69
N ALA A 27 -17.15 -14.80 0.92
CA ALA A 27 -16.55 -15.73 1.87
C ALA A 27 -17.11 -15.55 3.29
N CYS A 28 -17.24 -14.30 3.76
CA CYS A 28 -17.87 -13.97 5.03
C CYS A 28 -19.32 -14.45 5.09
N GLY A 29 -20.11 -14.21 4.03
CA GLY A 29 -21.49 -14.69 3.92
C GLY A 29 -21.60 -16.22 4.02
N CYS A 30 -20.72 -16.96 3.33
CA CYS A 30 -20.67 -18.42 3.40
C CYS A 30 -20.26 -18.95 4.78
N ALA A 31 -19.42 -18.21 5.51
CA ALA A 31 -19.06 -18.52 6.90
C ALA A 31 -20.12 -18.08 7.92
N GLY A 32 -21.21 -17.42 7.49
CA GLY A 32 -22.24 -16.90 8.40
C GLY A 32 -21.76 -15.72 9.25
N VAL A 33 -20.76 -14.97 8.77
CA VAL A 33 -20.14 -13.83 9.44
C VAL A 33 -20.50 -12.54 8.70
N PRO A 34 -21.03 -11.51 9.37
CA PRO A 34 -21.20 -10.19 8.76
C PRO A 34 -19.84 -9.59 8.39
N SER A 35 -19.73 -8.94 7.22
CA SER A 35 -18.46 -8.32 6.80
C SER A 35 -17.96 -7.27 7.78
N SER A 36 -18.85 -6.52 8.43
CA SER A 36 -18.47 -5.56 9.48
C SER A 36 -17.75 -6.23 10.66
N THR A 37 -18.22 -7.40 11.08
CA THR A 37 -17.59 -8.18 12.14
C THR A 37 -16.22 -8.69 11.72
N PHE A 38 -16.09 -9.19 10.48
CA PHE A 38 -14.80 -9.61 9.93
C PHE A 38 -13.77 -8.47 9.95
N TYR A 39 -14.13 -7.29 9.45
CA TYR A 39 -13.22 -6.14 9.43
C TYR A 39 -12.92 -5.60 10.84
N ALA A 40 -13.87 -5.71 11.77
CA ALA A 40 -13.63 -5.36 13.17
C ALA A 40 -12.58 -6.28 13.81
N TRP A 41 -12.68 -7.60 13.61
CA TRP A 41 -11.66 -8.55 14.07
C TRP A 41 -10.32 -8.30 13.38
N GLN A 42 -10.32 -7.99 12.09
CA GLN A 42 -9.08 -7.70 11.37
C GLN A 42 -8.38 -6.45 11.91
N LYS A 43 -9.14 -5.41 12.27
CA LYS A 43 -8.60 -4.20 12.91
C LYS A 43 -8.02 -4.53 14.29
N ALA A 44 -8.77 -5.25 15.12
CA ALA A 44 -8.33 -5.62 16.46
C ALA A 44 -7.07 -6.51 16.43
N ALA A 45 -6.99 -7.46 15.49
CA ALA A 45 -5.81 -8.31 15.34
C ALA A 45 -4.55 -7.52 14.96
N LYS A 46 -4.68 -6.51 14.09
CA LYS A 46 -3.57 -5.62 13.74
C LYS A 46 -3.12 -4.75 14.90
N GLU A 47 -4.06 -4.26 15.71
CA GLU A 47 -3.72 -3.49 16.92
C GLU A 47 -2.90 -4.35 17.90
N VAL A 48 -3.27 -5.62 18.07
CA VAL A 48 -2.51 -6.58 18.89
C VAL A 48 -1.13 -6.89 18.30
N GLU A 49 -1.03 -7.05 16.98
CA GLU A 49 0.25 -7.27 16.28
C GLU A 49 1.21 -6.07 16.43
N GLU A 50 0.67 -4.84 16.31
CA GLU A 50 1.43 -3.59 16.45
C GLU A 50 1.90 -3.33 17.89
N GLU A 51 1.17 -3.81 18.91
CA GLU A 51 1.59 -3.75 20.31
C GLU A 51 2.84 -4.57 20.60
N GLY A 52 3.18 -5.56 19.75
CA GLY A 52 4.43 -6.31 19.84
C GLY A 52 4.62 -7.07 21.16
N LYS A 53 3.53 -7.49 21.79
CA LYS A 53 3.55 -8.30 23.02
C LYS A 53 4.18 -9.66 22.76
N ASP A 54 4.93 -10.17 23.74
CA ASP A 54 5.42 -11.54 23.71
C ASP A 54 4.25 -12.54 23.81
N GLU A 55 4.42 -13.74 23.24
CA GLU A 55 3.39 -14.79 23.20
C GLU A 55 2.90 -15.20 24.60
N SER A 56 3.74 -15.05 25.63
CA SER A 56 3.39 -15.33 27.03
C SER A 56 2.43 -14.31 27.64
N ASP A 57 2.37 -13.09 27.10
CA ASP A 57 1.59 -11.97 27.64
C ASP A 57 0.24 -11.80 26.93
N LEU A 58 0.00 -12.58 25.88
CA LEU A 58 -1.23 -12.57 25.11
C LEU A 58 -2.37 -13.27 25.85
N THR A 59 -3.50 -12.58 25.96
CA THR A 59 -4.75 -13.20 26.39
C THR A 59 -5.24 -14.20 25.34
N LYS A 60 -6.10 -15.14 25.75
CA LYS A 60 -6.65 -16.16 24.84
C LYS A 60 -7.37 -15.58 23.62
N ASP A 61 -8.03 -14.44 23.80
CA ASP A 61 -8.78 -13.77 22.73
C ASP A 61 -7.83 -13.04 21.77
N GLU A 62 -6.77 -12.41 22.29
CA GLU A 62 -5.72 -11.80 21.47
C GLU A 62 -4.96 -12.87 20.65
N ALA A 63 -4.63 -14.01 21.26
CA ALA A 63 -4.03 -15.13 20.55
C ALA A 63 -4.93 -15.67 19.42
N LEU A 64 -6.26 -15.71 19.64
CA LEU A 64 -7.22 -16.08 18.59
C LEU A 64 -7.30 -15.03 17.46
N LEU A 65 -7.15 -13.75 17.79
CA LEU A 65 -7.12 -12.67 16.80
C LEU A 65 -5.87 -12.75 15.93
N LEU A 66 -4.71 -13.03 16.51
CA LEU A 66 -3.47 -13.25 15.77
C LEU A 66 -3.55 -14.50 14.89
N GLU A 67 -4.02 -15.63 15.45
CA GLU A 67 -4.26 -16.86 14.67
C GLU A 67 -5.22 -16.58 13.50
N PHE A 68 -6.27 -15.80 13.73
CA PHE A 68 -7.18 -15.36 12.67
C PHE A 68 -6.45 -14.56 11.59
N LEU A 69 -5.65 -13.55 11.95
CA LEU A 69 -4.96 -12.71 10.99
C LEU A 69 -4.04 -13.54 10.07
N GLU A 70 -3.21 -14.40 10.66
CA GLU A 70 -2.29 -15.29 9.93
C GLU A 70 -3.02 -16.23 8.98
N ARG A 71 -4.06 -16.92 9.48
CA ARG A 71 -4.86 -17.88 8.70
C ARG A 71 -5.50 -17.23 7.49
N ILE A 72 -5.99 -16.00 7.67
CA ILE A 72 -6.67 -15.25 6.61
C ILE A 72 -5.68 -14.80 5.55
N ASP A 73 -4.49 -14.33 5.94
CA ASP A 73 -3.48 -13.92 4.97
C ASP A 73 -2.93 -15.12 4.19
N LEU A 74 -2.72 -16.24 4.87
CA LEU A 74 -2.37 -17.51 4.23
C LEU A 74 -3.49 -17.99 3.28
N ALA A 75 -4.76 -17.84 3.65
CA ALA A 75 -5.89 -18.15 2.78
C ALA A 75 -5.95 -17.25 1.54
N LYS A 76 -5.66 -15.95 1.69
CA LYS A 76 -5.59 -15.01 0.56
C LYS A 76 -4.49 -15.41 -0.41
N ALA A 77 -3.30 -15.76 0.08
CA ALA A 77 -2.21 -16.25 -0.75
C ALA A 77 -2.61 -17.53 -1.49
N LYS A 78 -3.15 -18.54 -0.77
CA LYS A 78 -3.64 -19.81 -1.35
C LYS A 78 -4.71 -19.60 -2.42
N SER A 79 -5.61 -18.63 -2.25
CA SER A 79 -6.67 -18.36 -3.24
C SER A 79 -6.13 -17.91 -4.61
N CYS A 80 -4.89 -17.43 -4.66
CA CYS A 80 -4.26 -16.98 -5.90
C CYS A 80 -3.71 -18.16 -6.71
N LYS A 81 -3.49 -19.33 -6.09
CA LYS A 81 -2.86 -20.49 -6.72
C LYS A 81 -3.51 -20.90 -8.05
N PRO A 82 -4.85 -21.03 -8.18
CA PRO A 82 -5.47 -21.38 -9.46
C PRO A 82 -5.17 -20.36 -10.57
N ALA A 83 -5.08 -19.07 -10.22
CA ALA A 83 -4.74 -18.02 -11.16
C ALA A 83 -3.26 -18.06 -11.55
N ILE A 84 -2.36 -18.33 -10.60
CA ILE A 84 -0.93 -18.55 -10.89
C ILE A 84 -0.78 -19.74 -11.85
N ASP A 85 -1.41 -20.87 -11.55
CA ASP A 85 -1.35 -22.08 -12.39
C ASP A 85 -1.92 -21.79 -13.80
N ALA A 86 -2.99 -20.99 -13.89
CA ALA A 86 -3.55 -20.54 -15.15
C ALA A 86 -2.60 -19.62 -15.93
N VAL A 87 -1.97 -18.62 -15.29
CA VAL A 87 -0.92 -17.76 -15.90
C VAL A 87 0.22 -18.62 -16.44
N MET A 88 0.76 -19.53 -15.62
CA MET A 88 1.90 -20.37 -16.00
C MET A 88 1.57 -21.28 -17.20
N LYS A 89 0.34 -21.77 -17.29
CA LYS A 89 -0.14 -22.51 -18.47
C LYS A 89 -0.30 -21.59 -19.68
N ALA A 90 -0.90 -20.43 -19.48
CA ALA A 90 -1.14 -19.40 -20.49
C ALA A 90 0.14 -18.86 -21.12
N ILE A 91 1.20 -18.64 -20.34
CA ILE A 91 2.52 -18.21 -20.82
C ILE A 91 3.08 -19.23 -21.81
N LYS A 92 2.93 -20.53 -21.53
CA LYS A 92 3.35 -21.60 -22.45
C LYS A 92 2.56 -21.60 -23.76
N SER A 93 1.35 -21.04 -23.77
CA SER A 93 0.46 -20.98 -24.95
C SER A 93 0.32 -19.57 -25.57
N GLY A 94 0.97 -18.54 -25.00
CA GLY A 94 1.00 -17.18 -25.53
C GLY A 94 -0.12 -16.20 -25.10
N ASP A 95 -0.95 -16.48 -24.08
CA ASP A 95 -2.04 -15.57 -23.66
C ASP A 95 -2.26 -15.49 -22.14
N ALA A 96 -1.63 -14.52 -21.45
CA ALA A 96 -1.54 -14.44 -19.98
C ALA A 96 -2.30 -13.29 -19.29
N ASN A 97 -3.08 -12.49 -20.02
CA ASN A 97 -3.51 -11.17 -19.55
C ASN A 97 -4.56 -11.17 -18.41
N GLN A 98 -5.56 -12.06 -18.46
CA GLN A 98 -6.64 -12.06 -17.44
C GLN A 98 -6.18 -12.56 -16.08
N ALA A 99 -5.32 -13.58 -16.06
CA ALA A 99 -4.85 -14.17 -14.83
C ALA A 99 -3.77 -13.29 -14.16
N ALA A 100 -2.92 -12.59 -14.94
CA ALA A 100 -2.03 -11.54 -14.43
C ALA A 100 -2.83 -10.42 -13.72
N ARG A 101 -3.90 -9.92 -14.35
CA ARG A 101 -4.81 -8.92 -13.73
C ARG A 101 -5.43 -9.37 -12.41
N LEU A 102 -5.64 -10.67 -12.21
CA LEU A 102 -6.17 -11.19 -10.95
C LEU A 102 -5.12 -11.15 -9.84
N LEU A 103 -3.88 -11.54 -10.17
CA LEU A 103 -2.75 -11.54 -9.23
C LEU A 103 -2.43 -10.12 -8.76
N SER A 104 -2.35 -9.15 -9.67
CA SER A 104 -2.08 -7.75 -9.34
C SER A 104 -3.10 -7.13 -8.37
N ARG A 105 -4.35 -7.62 -8.36
CA ARG A 105 -5.39 -7.13 -7.42
C ARG A 105 -5.31 -7.77 -6.04
N ARG A 106 -4.87 -9.02 -5.96
CA ARG A 106 -4.86 -9.80 -4.71
C ARG A 106 -3.57 -9.67 -3.94
N MET A 107 -2.46 -9.57 -4.65
CA MET A 107 -1.10 -9.46 -4.14
C MET A 107 -0.42 -8.27 -4.83
N PRO A 108 -0.92 -7.03 -4.60
CA PRO A 108 -0.43 -5.85 -5.32
C PRO A 108 1.06 -5.58 -5.05
N GLU A 109 1.55 -5.92 -3.86
CA GLU A 109 2.97 -5.79 -3.50
C GLU A 109 3.88 -6.70 -4.33
N GLU A 110 3.39 -7.87 -4.79
CA GLU A 110 4.22 -8.83 -5.53
C GLU A 110 3.96 -8.84 -7.04
N PHE A 111 2.73 -8.54 -7.45
CA PHE A 111 2.28 -8.63 -8.85
C PHE A 111 1.68 -7.33 -9.38
N GLY A 112 1.73 -6.24 -8.61
CA GLY A 112 1.32 -4.92 -9.08
C GLY A 112 2.25 -4.40 -10.17
N ASP A 113 1.73 -3.53 -11.04
CA ASP A 113 2.58 -2.85 -12.01
C ASP A 113 3.53 -1.91 -11.28
N TRP A 114 4.82 -2.26 -11.21
CA TRP A 114 5.88 -1.30 -10.89
C TRP A 114 6.01 -0.33 -12.07
N ASN A 115 5.13 0.68 -12.12
CA ASN A 115 5.30 1.80 -13.02
C ASN A 115 6.55 2.58 -12.60
N ARG A 116 7.73 2.14 -13.06
CA ARG A 116 8.97 2.92 -13.03
C ARG A 116 8.74 4.09 -13.99
N LYS A 117 8.30 5.22 -13.45
CA LYS A 117 8.25 6.48 -14.20
C LYS A 117 9.69 6.86 -14.55
N GLU A 118 10.10 6.60 -15.78
CA GLU A 118 11.29 7.27 -16.32
C GLU A 118 11.00 8.77 -16.36
N VAL A 119 11.68 9.52 -15.52
CA VAL A 119 11.69 10.98 -15.60
C VAL A 119 12.64 11.33 -16.73
N THR A 120 12.13 11.35 -17.95
CA THR A 120 12.86 11.93 -19.08
C THR A 120 12.91 13.44 -18.86
N ILE A 121 13.98 13.94 -18.26
CA ILE A 121 14.28 15.36 -18.23
C ILE A 121 14.51 15.76 -19.70
N ARG A 122 13.52 16.42 -20.31
CA ARG A 122 13.70 17.05 -21.62
C ARG A 122 14.67 18.20 -21.43
N GLN A 123 15.96 17.96 -21.65
CA GLN A 123 16.90 19.03 -21.92
C GLN A 123 16.57 19.57 -23.30
N GLU A 124 15.89 20.72 -23.32
CA GLU A 124 15.86 21.55 -24.51
C GLU A 124 17.30 21.92 -24.84
N THR A 125 17.77 21.40 -25.98
CA THR A 125 19.10 21.64 -26.51
C THR A 125 19.18 23.09 -26.99
N THR A 126 19.70 23.97 -26.14
CA THR A 126 20.38 25.16 -26.65
C THR A 126 21.79 24.73 -27.02
N GLU A 127 22.07 24.78 -28.31
CA GLU A 127 23.37 24.50 -28.91
C GLU A 127 24.44 25.38 -28.28
N GLU A 128 25.41 24.78 -27.60
CA GLU A 128 26.82 25.19 -27.66
C GLU A 128 27.71 24.08 -27.09
N SER A 129 28.49 23.46 -27.98
CA SER A 129 29.50 22.46 -27.65
C SER A 129 30.66 23.09 -26.89
N SER A 130 30.98 22.58 -25.70
CA SER A 130 32.38 22.54 -25.21
C SER A 130 32.51 21.67 -23.95
N THR A 131 32.98 20.42 -24.15
CA THR A 131 33.57 19.49 -23.16
C THR A 131 32.76 19.14 -21.91
N GLY A 132 32.34 17.87 -21.84
CA GLY A 132 31.66 17.25 -20.70
C GLY A 132 32.55 17.10 -19.46
N ILE A 133 32.64 18.18 -18.68
CA ILE A 133 32.86 18.14 -17.23
C ILE A 133 31.69 18.92 -16.64
N ALA A 134 30.81 18.23 -15.92
CA ALA A 134 29.79 18.92 -15.14
C ALA A 134 30.52 19.78 -14.09
N LEU A 135 30.52 21.10 -14.28
CA LEU A 135 30.76 22.03 -13.18
C LEU A 135 29.63 21.80 -12.17
N ILE A 136 29.91 20.99 -11.16
CA ILE A 136 29.16 21.05 -9.91
C ILE A 136 29.39 22.47 -9.40
N PRO A 137 28.34 23.28 -9.13
CA PRO A 137 28.52 24.57 -8.47
C PRO A 137 29.16 24.27 -7.11
N SER A 138 30.46 24.48 -6.98
CA SER A 138 31.10 24.53 -5.69
C SER A 138 30.48 25.70 -4.97
N MET A 139 29.66 25.42 -3.95
CA MET A 139 29.13 26.41 -3.03
C MET A 139 30.30 27.08 -2.32
N SER A 140 30.80 28.18 -2.91
CA SER A 140 31.72 29.09 -2.26
C SER A 140 30.91 30.00 -1.32
N THR A 141 31.00 29.67 -0.03
CA THR A 141 30.95 30.57 1.14
C THR A 141 29.69 31.44 1.35
N ASP A 142 28.77 30.88 2.14
CA ASP A 142 28.08 31.43 3.34
C ASP A 142 27.41 32.82 3.38
N ASN A 143 27.54 33.72 2.39
CA ASN A 143 26.95 35.07 2.52
C ASN A 143 25.70 35.34 1.68
N ASP A 144 25.33 34.48 0.73
CA ASP A 144 24.19 34.74 -0.18
C ASP A 144 22.89 33.99 0.17
N LEU A 145 22.94 32.98 1.05
CA LEU A 145 21.75 32.19 1.38
C LEU A 145 20.73 32.99 2.22
N ASP A 146 21.21 33.75 3.22
CA ASP A 146 20.36 34.60 4.06
C ASP A 146 19.71 35.73 3.26
N LYS A 147 20.43 36.26 2.27
CA LYS A 147 19.94 37.32 1.39
C LYS A 147 18.84 36.81 0.47
N LEU A 148 19.00 35.59 -0.05
CA LEU A 148 17.99 34.91 -0.86
C LEU A 148 16.73 34.58 -0.03
N LEU A 149 16.92 34.12 1.20
CA LEU A 149 15.83 33.78 2.10
C LEU A 149 15.02 35.03 2.50
N GLN A 150 15.69 36.14 2.82
CA GLN A 150 15.05 37.41 3.11
C GLN A 150 14.29 37.97 1.92
N GLN A 151 14.84 37.84 0.71
CA GLN A 151 14.15 38.25 -0.51
C GLN A 151 12.85 37.47 -0.69
N GLN A 152 12.90 36.14 -0.52
CA GLN A 152 11.74 35.28 -0.66
C GLN A 152 10.65 35.58 0.40
N GLN A 153 11.04 35.88 1.63
CA GLN A 153 10.11 36.27 2.70
C GLN A 153 9.47 37.64 2.43
N SER A 154 10.22 38.59 1.86
CA SER A 154 9.70 39.92 1.52
C SER A 154 8.68 39.88 0.38
N GLU A 155 8.92 39.04 -0.64
CA GLU A 155 8.01 38.84 -1.77
C GLU A 155 6.71 38.16 -1.33
N ALA A 156 6.79 37.16 -0.42
CA ALA A 156 5.61 36.51 0.14
C ALA A 156 4.73 37.49 0.95
N LEU A 157 5.35 38.43 1.69
CA LEU A 157 4.63 39.46 2.45
C LEU A 157 3.93 40.49 1.55
N LEU A 158 4.57 40.88 0.44
CA LEU A 158 3.96 41.78 -0.54
C LEU A 158 2.76 41.13 -1.23
N LEU A 159 2.87 39.85 -1.59
CA LEU A 159 1.78 39.09 -2.20
C LEU A 159 0.59 38.90 -1.24
N ALA A 160 0.86 38.74 0.05
CA ALA A 160 -0.19 38.65 1.07
C ALA A 160 -0.93 39.99 1.25
N LYS A 161 -0.20 41.11 1.23
CA LYS A 161 -0.79 42.47 1.35
C LYS A 161 -1.62 42.88 0.14
N THR A 162 -1.21 42.51 -1.07
CA THR A 162 -2.01 42.80 -2.27
C THR A 162 -3.32 41.99 -2.25
N LYS A 163 -3.26 40.71 -1.87
CA LYS A 163 -4.46 39.87 -1.76
C LYS A 163 -5.43 40.32 -0.68
N THR A 164 -4.97 40.82 0.46
CA THR A 164 -5.88 41.35 1.49
C THR A 164 -6.52 42.68 1.10
N SER A 165 -5.89 43.48 0.24
CA SER A 165 -6.45 44.73 -0.26
C SER A 165 -7.49 44.55 -1.39
N GLU A 166 -7.50 43.38 -2.05
CA GLU A 166 -8.50 43.00 -3.06
C GLU A 166 -9.77 42.35 -2.47
N LEU A 167 -9.74 42.01 -1.18
CA LEU A 167 -10.82 41.33 -0.44
C LEU A 167 -11.59 42.26 0.51
N SER A 168 -11.24 43.56 0.57
CA SER A 168 -11.91 44.59 1.38
C SER A 168 -12.62 45.60 0.50
#